data_AF-A0A0D8HF02-F1
#
_entry.id   AF-A0A0D8HF02-F1
#
_cell.length_a   1.000
_cell.length_b   1.000
_cell.length_c   1.000
_cell.angle_alpha   90.00
_cell.angle_beta   90.00
_cell.angle_gamma   90.00
#
_symmetry.space_group_name_H-M   'P 1'
#
loop_
_entity.id
_entity.type
_entity.pdbx_description
1 polymer ?
#
loop_
_entity_poly.entity_id
_entity_poly.type
_entity_poly.pdbx_seq_one_letter_code
_entity_poly.pdbx_strand_id
1 'polypeptide(L)'
;MKLKAKSDRVIITNAEFATRPKCLDSRHRPIIDNLYNILMVKISVSKARERLSEVVEIAQTEPVELELYGRRAAVVISPSQYDEMLEALEESHDVTAFDIALAEEENNIPWEQVKRDLGWL
;
A
#
# COMPACT_ATOMS: atom_id res chain seq x y z
N MET A 1 0.65 -19.73 -42.83
CA MET A 1 -0.31 -19.14 -41.88
C MET A 1 0.48 -18.69 -40.65
N LYS A 2 0.74 -17.39 -40.48
CA LYS A 2 1.57 -16.88 -39.36
C LYS A 2 0.64 -16.56 -38.18
N LEU A 3 0.73 -17.35 -37.12
CA LEU A 3 0.08 -17.06 -35.84
C LEU A 3 0.89 -15.98 -35.14
N LYS A 4 0.33 -14.77 -35.03
CA LYS A 4 0.89 -13.71 -34.18
C LYS A 4 0.52 -14.04 -32.74
N ALA A 5 1.53 -14.33 -31.91
CA ALA A 5 1.36 -14.37 -30.47
C ALA A 5 0.93 -12.98 -29.98
N LYS A 6 -0.28 -12.90 -29.43
CA LYS A 6 -0.81 -11.71 -28.77
C LYS A 6 -0.13 -11.65 -27.40
N SER A 7 0.80 -10.72 -27.24
CA SER A 7 1.42 -10.43 -25.95
C SER A 7 0.37 -9.75 -25.08
N ASP A 8 -0.21 -10.52 -24.17
CA ASP A 8 -1.08 -10.01 -23.12
C ASP A 8 -0.23 -9.18 -22.16
N ARG A 9 -0.16 -7.88 -22.45
CA ARG A 9 0.34 -6.87 -21.52
C ARG A 9 -0.63 -6.79 -20.36
N VAL A 10 -0.30 -7.44 -19.26
CA VAL A 10 -0.91 -7.19 -17.96
C VAL A 10 -0.43 -5.81 -17.50
N ILE A 11 -1.16 -4.78 -17.89
CA ILE A 11 -0.98 -3.44 -17.32
C ILE A 11 -1.89 -3.39 -16.11
N ILE A 12 -1.31 -3.53 -14.92
CA ILE A 12 -2.01 -3.18 -13.68
C ILE A 12 -2.05 -1.65 -13.64
N THR A 13 -3.07 -1.06 -14.28
CA THR A 13 -3.44 0.34 -14.01
C THR A 13 -4.41 0.31 -12.83
N ASN A 14 -3.91 0.53 -11.61
CA ASN A 14 -4.81 1.00 -10.57
C ASN A 14 -5.00 2.50 -10.74
N ALA A 15 -6.23 2.84 -11.11
CA ALA A 15 -6.77 4.19 -11.14
C ALA A 15 -6.86 4.75 -9.71
N GLU A 16 -6.59 6.05 -9.60
CA GLU A 16 -7.07 6.96 -8.56
C GLU A 16 -6.82 6.56 -7.09
N PHE A 17 -5.65 6.95 -6.56
CA PHE A 17 -5.50 7.25 -5.13
C PHE A 17 -5.42 8.77 -4.94
N ALA A 18 -6.58 9.41 -5.06
CA ALA A 18 -6.76 10.85 -4.85
C ALA A 18 -7.73 11.11 -3.70
N THR A 19 -7.31 10.81 -2.48
CA THR A 19 -7.89 11.40 -1.27
C THR A 19 -6.76 11.79 -0.33
N ARG A 20 -6.34 13.06 -0.41
CA ARG A 20 -5.54 13.69 0.64
C ARG A 20 -6.48 14.06 1.79
N PRO A 21 -6.37 13.50 3.00
CA PRO A 21 -6.90 14.17 4.17
C PRO A 21 -6.02 15.39 4.45
N LYS A 22 -6.62 16.59 4.33
CA LYS A 22 -6.02 17.84 4.78
C LYS A 22 -6.11 17.93 6.30
N CYS A 23 -5.17 17.33 7.01
CA CYS A 23 -4.69 17.81 8.32
C CYS A 23 -3.67 16.83 8.90
N LEU A 24 -2.38 17.10 8.70
CA LEU A 24 -1.37 16.72 9.70
C LEU A 24 -0.56 17.97 10.02
N ASP A 25 -0.56 18.30 11.31
CA ASP A 25 0.06 19.44 11.99
C ASP A 25 1.50 19.72 11.52
N SER A 26 1.72 21.00 11.21
CA SER A 26 2.99 21.64 10.89
C SER A 26 3.94 21.70 12.08
N ARG A 27 4.50 20.56 12.49
CA ARG A 27 5.71 20.51 13.33
C ARG A 27 6.73 19.52 12.79
N HIS A 28 7.65 20.08 12.03
CA HIS A 28 8.95 19.57 11.61
C HIS A 28 9.48 18.38 12.43
N ARG A 29 9.62 17.22 11.78
CA ARG A 29 10.56 16.16 12.19
C ARG A 29 11.45 15.82 10.98
N PRO A 30 12.54 16.57 10.73
CA PRO A 30 13.29 16.49 9.46
C PRO A 30 14.23 15.27 9.34
N ILE A 31 14.03 14.21 10.13
CA ILE A 31 14.93 13.05 10.16
C ILE A 31 14.36 11.86 9.37
N ILE A 32 13.04 11.75 9.21
CA ILE A 32 12.41 10.58 8.55
C ILE A 32 12.50 10.67 7.02
N ASP A 33 12.46 11.87 6.42
CA ASP A 33 12.40 12.03 4.95
C ASP A 33 13.71 11.75 4.21
N ASN A 34 14.86 11.79 4.91
CA ASN A 34 16.19 11.73 4.28
C ASN A 34 16.85 10.34 4.35
N LEU A 35 16.34 9.42 5.17
CA LEU A 35 16.88 8.05 5.26
C LEU A 35 16.19 7.09 4.26
N TYR A 36 14.90 7.31 3.97
CA TYR A 36 14.12 6.48 3.05
C TYR A 36 14.40 6.74 1.56
N ASN A 37 15.02 7.88 1.21
CA ASN A 37 15.41 8.19 -0.17
C ASN A 37 16.70 7.49 -0.63
N ILE A 38 17.42 6.80 0.26
CA ILE A 38 18.69 6.13 -0.07
C ILE A 38 18.48 4.70 -0.60
N LEU A 39 17.34 4.06 -0.29
CA LEU A 39 17.02 2.69 -0.74
C LEU A 39 16.03 2.60 -1.93
N MET A 40 15.41 3.70 -2.36
CA MET A 40 14.47 3.63 -3.49
C MET A 40 15.20 3.83 -4.82
N VAL A 41 15.31 2.75 -5.59
CA VAL A 41 15.93 2.77 -6.92
C VAL A 41 14.97 3.37 -7.93
N LYS A 42 15.41 4.38 -8.69
CA LYS A 42 14.64 4.99 -9.77
C LYS A 42 15.16 4.54 -11.12
N ILE A 43 14.27 4.05 -11.99
CA ILE A 43 14.63 3.57 -13.32
C ILE A 43 13.56 3.96 -14.34
N SER A 44 13.98 4.34 -15.55
CA SER A 44 13.01 4.60 -16.62
C SER A 44 12.34 3.30 -17.07
N VAL A 45 11.06 3.37 -17.47
CA VAL A 45 10.30 2.21 -17.97
C VAL A 45 11.03 1.53 -19.14
N SER A 46 11.69 2.30 -20.00
CA SER A 46 12.47 1.75 -21.11
C SER A 46 13.65 0.91 -20.63
N LYS A 47 14.39 1.39 -19.63
CA LYS A 47 15.55 0.70 -19.07
C LYS A 47 15.15 -0.50 -18.21
N ALA A 48 14.04 -0.39 -17.48
CA ALA A 48 13.45 -1.50 -16.75
C ALA A 48 13.00 -2.64 -17.69
N ARG A 49 12.45 -2.32 -18.86
CA ARG A 49 12.07 -3.33 -19.86
C ARG A 49 13.27 -4.11 -20.39
N GLU A 50 14.42 -3.47 -20.53
CA GLU A 50 15.66 -4.11 -21.00
C GLU A 50 16.30 -5.00 -19.92
N ARG A 51 16.07 -4.69 -18.63
CA ARG A 51 16.71 -5.35 -17.48
C ARG A 51 15.67 -5.83 -16.46
N LEU A 52 14.56 -6.40 -16.94
CA LEU A 52 13.40 -6.70 -16.08
C LEU A 52 13.75 -7.66 -14.94
N SER A 53 14.56 -8.69 -15.20
CA SER A 53 14.96 -9.66 -14.17
C SER A 53 15.69 -8.99 -12.99
N GLU A 54 16.61 -8.06 -13.29
CA GLU A 54 17.34 -7.32 -12.27
C GLU A 54 16.42 -6.37 -11.48
N VAL A 55 15.45 -5.74 -12.15
CA VAL A 55 14.44 -4.93 -11.47
C VAL A 55 13.63 -5.79 -10.49
N VAL A 56 13.26 -7.01 -10.87
CA VAL A 56 12.52 -7.94 -10.01
C VAL A 56 13.37 -8.42 -8.83
N GLU A 57 14.66 -8.67 -9.05
CA GLU A 57 15.60 -9.05 -7.99
C GLU A 57 15.78 -7.92 -6.96
N ILE A 58 16.00 -6.69 -7.41
CA ILE A 58 16.09 -5.51 -6.55
C ILE A 58 14.78 -5.32 -5.78
N ALA A 59 13.64 -5.46 -6.46
CA ALA A 59 12.32 -5.32 -5.86
C ALA A 59 12.03 -6.31 -4.72
N GLN A 60 12.78 -7.42 -4.60
CA GLN A 60 12.64 -8.33 -3.46
C GLN A 60 13.08 -7.68 -2.13
N THR A 61 14.05 -6.77 -2.17
CA THR A 61 14.62 -6.15 -0.98
C THR A 61 14.23 -4.69 -0.83
N GLU A 62 14.06 -3.96 -1.93
CA GLU A 62 13.78 -2.53 -1.92
C GLU A 62 12.82 -2.10 -3.03
N PRO A 63 11.88 -1.16 -2.77
CA PRO A 63 10.97 -0.67 -3.80
C PRO A 63 11.69 0.01 -4.97
N VAL A 64 11.27 -0.30 -6.20
CA VAL A 64 11.79 0.31 -7.42
C VAL A 64 10.75 1.23 -8.06
N GLU A 65 11.08 2.51 -8.22
CA GLU A 65 10.23 3.46 -8.93
C GLU A 65 10.49 3.43 -10.43
N LEU A 66 9.42 3.24 -11.21
CA LEU A 66 9.45 3.32 -12.66
C LEU A 66 9.04 4.71 -13.13
N GLU A 67 9.84 5.31 -14.00
CA GLU A 67 9.58 6.62 -14.58
C GLU A 67 9.26 6.57 -16.08
N LEU A 68 8.24 7.31 -16.49
CA LEU A 68 7.87 7.51 -17.89
C LEU A 68 7.98 9.00 -18.24
N TYR A 69 8.91 9.34 -19.14
CA TYR A 69 9.23 10.72 -19.51
C TYR A 69 9.53 11.62 -18.29
N GLY A 70 10.29 11.10 -17.32
CA GLY A 70 10.66 11.81 -16.09
C GLY A 70 9.53 11.98 -15.08
N ARG A 71 8.40 11.28 -15.26
CA ARG A 71 7.30 11.24 -14.28
C ARG A 71 7.19 9.85 -13.68
N ARG A 72 7.00 9.79 -12.35
CA ARG A 72 6.70 8.55 -11.63
C ARG A 72 5.46 7.89 -12.23
N ALA A 73 5.60 6.65 -12.67
CA ALA A 73 4.57 5.92 -13.41
C ALA A 73 4.10 4.67 -12.64
N ALA A 74 5.00 3.96 -11.97
CA ALA A 74 4.69 2.79 -11.17
C ALA A 74 5.76 2.55 -10.10
N VAL A 75 5.46 1.65 -9.16
CA VAL A 75 6.41 1.12 -8.19
C VAL A 75 6.36 -0.40 -8.25
N VAL A 76 7.53 -1.04 -8.24
CA VAL A 76 7.66 -2.50 -8.11
C VAL A 76 8.14 -2.79 -6.70
N ILE A 77 7.44 -3.70 -6.01
CA ILE A 77 7.72 -4.14 -4.65
C ILE A 77 7.68 -5.67 -4.58
N SER A 78 8.23 -6.24 -3.51
CA SER A 78 8.12 -7.67 -3.27
C SER A 78 6.66 -8.04 -2.96
N PRO A 79 6.25 -9.30 -3.22
CA PRO A 79 4.93 -9.78 -2.81
C PRO A 79 4.68 -9.62 -1.31
N SER A 80 5.69 -9.91 -0.47
CA SER A 80 5.54 -9.78 0.99
C SER A 80 5.30 -8.34 1.44
N GLN A 81 6.01 -7.37 0.85
CA GLN A 81 5.79 -5.94 1.14
C GLN A 81 4.40 -5.49 0.68
N TYR A 82 3.89 -6.04 -0.41
CA TYR A 82 2.51 -5.77 -0.85
C TYR A 82 1.49 -6.31 0.15
N ASP A 83 1.69 -7.54 0.64
CA ASP A 83 0.80 -8.16 1.63
C ASP A 83 0.83 -7.41 2.96
N GLU A 84 2.02 -7.03 3.45
CA GLU A 84 2.18 -6.20 4.66
C GLU A 84 1.48 -4.83 4.53
N MET A 85 1.52 -4.21 3.34
CA MET A 85 0.81 -2.95 3.09
C MET A 85 -0.71 -3.14 3.09
N LEU A 86 -1.22 -4.28 2.61
CA LEU A 86 -2.64 -4.60 2.69
C LEU A 86 -3.08 -4.82 4.14
N GLU A 87 -2.30 -5.57 4.92
CA GLU A 87 -2.57 -5.81 6.35
C GLU A 87 -2.57 -4.49 7.14
N ALA A 88 -1.58 -3.63 6.91
CA ALA A 88 -1.52 -2.32 7.55
C ALA A 88 -2.71 -1.41 7.18
N LEU A 89 -3.27 -1.57 5.97
CA LEU A 89 -4.46 -0.83 5.55
C LEU A 89 -5.72 -1.33 6.27
N GLU A 90 -5.87 -2.64 6.44
CA GLU A 90 -6.96 -3.21 7.27
C GLU A 90 -6.85 -2.75 8.73
N GLU A 91 -5.65 -2.84 9.32
CA GLU A 91 -5.44 -2.39 10.70
C GLU A 91 -5.76 -0.89 10.88
N SER A 92 -5.42 -0.06 9.89
CA SER A 92 -5.81 1.37 9.89
C SER A 92 -7.33 1.56 9.89
N HIS A 93 -8.08 0.70 9.22
CA HIS A 93 -9.54 0.78 9.23
C HIS A 93 -10.11 0.32 10.58
N ASP A 94 -9.55 -0.71 11.20
CA ASP A 94 -9.96 -1.19 12.51
C ASP A 94 -9.75 -0.13 13.60
N VAL A 95 -8.60 0.55 13.59
CA VAL A 95 -8.33 1.68 14.51
C VAL A 95 -9.37 2.79 14.31
N THR A 96 -9.68 3.12 13.05
CA THR A 96 -10.69 4.14 12.74
C THR A 96 -12.09 3.72 13.23
N ALA A 97 -12.46 2.46 13.04
CA ALA A 97 -13.74 1.92 13.50
C ALA A 97 -13.83 1.91 15.03
N PHE A 98 -12.73 1.58 15.71
CA PHE A 98 -12.64 1.66 17.17
C PHE A 98 -12.85 3.09 17.67
N ASP A 99 -12.19 4.08 17.06
CA ASP A 99 -12.35 5.49 17.43
C ASP A 99 -13.80 5.97 17.24
N ILE A 100 -14.47 5.54 16.16
CA ILE A 100 -15.89 5.83 15.91
C ILE A 100 -16.77 5.19 16.98
N ALA A 101 -16.58 3.89 17.25
CA ALA A 101 -17.37 3.17 18.25
C ALA A 101 -17.19 3.75 19.67
N LEU A 102 -16.00 4.27 19.99
CA LEU A 102 -15.76 4.93 21.27
C LEU A 102 -16.46 6.30 21.36
N ALA A 103 -16.55 7.03 20.24
CA ALA A 103 -17.26 8.30 20.18
C ALA A 103 -18.79 8.15 20.23
N GLU A 104 -19.31 6.99 19.82
CA GLU A 104 -20.73 6.64 19.93
C GLU A 104 -21.05 6.15 21.36
N GLU A 105 -21.47 7.07 22.24
CA GLU A 105 -21.80 6.75 23.66
C GLU A 105 -23.13 6.00 23.86
N GLU A 106 -23.91 5.71 22.80
CA GLU A 106 -25.26 5.16 22.89
C GLU A 106 -25.33 3.66 22.52
N ASN A 107 -26.06 2.88 23.33
CA ASN A 107 -26.42 1.46 23.09
C ASN A 107 -25.30 0.40 23.24
N ASN A 108 -24.26 0.66 24.04
CA ASN A 108 -23.28 -0.37 24.39
C ASN A 108 -23.90 -1.54 25.19
N ILE A 109 -23.65 -2.78 24.75
CA ILE A 109 -24.16 -3.99 25.41
C ILE A 109 -23.17 -4.43 26.51
N PRO A 110 -23.60 -4.61 27.78
CA PRO A 110 -22.73 -5.10 28.84
C PRO A 110 -22.19 -6.51 28.57
N TRP A 111 -20.93 -6.77 28.92
CA TRP A 111 -20.27 -8.08 28.70
C TRP A 111 -21.01 -9.27 29.34
N GLU A 112 -21.65 -9.08 30.49
CA GLU A 112 -22.47 -10.12 31.13
C GLU A 112 -23.68 -10.53 30.27
N GLN A 113 -24.27 -9.58 29.54
CA GLN A 113 -25.37 -9.88 28.62
C GLN A 113 -24.86 -10.66 27.40
N VAL A 114 -23.75 -10.24 26.80
CA VAL A 114 -23.13 -10.94 25.65
C VAL A 114 -22.80 -12.40 26.00
N LYS A 115 -22.25 -12.65 27.19
CA LYS A 115 -21.95 -14.01 27.66
C LYS A 115 -23.20 -14.88 27.81
N ARG A 116 -24.31 -14.31 28.28
CA ARG A 116 -25.60 -15.03 28.35
C ARG A 116 -26.09 -15.40 26.96
N ASP A 117 -26.06 -14.46 26.03
CA ASP A 117 -26.58 -14.66 24.67
C ASP A 117 -25.75 -15.68 23.87
N LEU A 118 -24.44 -15.77 24.14
CA LEU A 118 -23.54 -16.77 23.56
C LEU A 118 -23.51 -18.12 24.29
N GLY A 119 -24.24 -18.26 25.41
CA GLY A 119 -24.31 -19.51 26.18
C GLY A 119 -23.04 -19.86 26.97
N TRP A 120 -22.26 -18.86 27.36
CA TRP A 120 -21.03 -19.02 28.16
C TRP A 120 -21.24 -18.93 29.68
N LEU A 121 -22.51 -18.85 30.11
CA LEU A 121 -22.96 -18.75 31.51
C LEU A 121 -23.92 -19.88 31.88
#